data_AF-A0A520DRV3-F1
#
_entry.id   AF-A0A520DRV3-F1
#
_cell.length_a   1.000
_cell.length_b   1.000
_cell.length_c   1.000
_cell.angle_alpha   90.00
_cell.angle_beta   90.00
_cell.angle_gamma   90.00
#
_symmetry.space_group_name_H-M   'P 1'
#
loop_
_entity.id
_entity.type
_entity.pdbx_description
1 polymer ?
#
loop_
_entity_poly.entity_id
_entity_poly.type
_entity_poly.pdbx_seq_one_letter_code
_entity_poly.pdbx_strand_id
1 'polypeptide(L)'
;MIDTHVHFWNFDPIRDEWITEDMNAIRKDFTPKNLIRTYNELHITGCVAVQANQSEEENNFLLSLAEQSEIIKGIVGWVDLRHKNLDERLKYWSSFKKIKGWRHVLQAENAGFILDKNFINGIKLLKKYGYTYDLLCYHDQLPHIIK
;
A
#
# COMPACT_ATOMS: atom_id res chain seq x y z
N MET A 1 -1.68 -7.17 -19.61
CA MET A 1 -1.88 -5.81 -19.06
C MET A 1 -2.05 -5.91 -17.55
N ILE A 2 -1.44 -5.03 -16.76
CA ILE A 2 -1.53 -5.05 -15.29
C ILE A 2 -2.18 -3.77 -14.80
N ASP A 3 -3.17 -3.89 -13.92
CA ASP A 3 -3.68 -2.77 -13.13
C ASP A 3 -2.74 -2.52 -11.94
N THR A 4 -1.99 -1.43 -11.97
CA THR A 4 -0.90 -1.21 -11.02
C THR A 4 -1.33 -0.66 -9.66
N HIS A 5 -2.62 -0.36 -9.45
CA HIS A 5 -3.06 0.24 -8.19
C HIS A 5 -4.50 -0.13 -7.84
N VAL A 6 -4.65 -1.12 -6.96
CA VAL A 6 -5.97 -1.60 -6.50
C VAL A 6 -5.98 -1.78 -4.99
N HIS A 7 -7.13 -1.52 -4.37
CA HIS A 7 -7.34 -1.75 -2.95
C HIS A 7 -8.33 -2.89 -2.71
N PHE A 8 -8.15 -3.61 -1.61
CA PHE A 8 -9.07 -4.61 -1.08
C PHE A 8 -9.26 -4.36 0.41
N TRP A 9 -10.44 -4.64 0.95
CA TRP A 9 -10.71 -4.53 2.38
C TRP A 9 -11.97 -5.32 2.75
N ASN A 10 -12.04 -5.72 4.02
CA ASN A 10 -13.29 -6.13 4.67
C ASN A 10 -13.75 -4.94 5.51
N PHE A 11 -14.83 -4.28 5.11
CA PHE A 11 -15.20 -2.97 5.64
C PHE A 11 -15.44 -3.02 7.15
N ASP A 12 -14.76 -2.15 7.88
CA ASP A 12 -14.94 -1.95 9.31
C ASP A 12 -15.16 -0.45 9.57
N PRO A 13 -16.31 -0.05 10.15
CA PRO A 13 -16.65 1.36 10.28
C PRO A 13 -15.75 2.13 11.27
N ILE A 14 -15.00 1.44 12.13
CA ILE A 14 -14.06 2.06 13.08
C ILE A 14 -12.68 2.15 12.42
N ARG A 15 -12.18 1.06 11.83
CA ARG A 15 -10.86 1.04 11.17
C ARG A 15 -10.83 1.91 9.92
N ASP A 16 -11.92 1.92 9.15
CA ASP A 16 -12.02 2.59 7.86
C ASP A 16 -12.79 3.92 7.98
N GLU A 17 -12.54 4.67 9.06
CA GLU A 17 -13.22 5.95 9.38
C GLU A 17 -13.09 7.02 8.28
N TRP A 18 -12.09 6.89 7.39
CA TRP A 18 -11.92 7.74 6.21
C TRP A 18 -13.04 7.57 5.16
N ILE A 19 -13.79 6.46 5.21
CA ILE A 19 -14.97 6.21 4.39
C ILE A 19 -16.19 6.76 5.12
N THR A 20 -16.66 7.94 4.72
CA THR A 20 -17.84 8.58 5.32
C THR A 20 -19.16 7.96 4.83
N GLU A 21 -20.30 8.33 5.43
CA GLU A 21 -21.62 7.84 5.00
C GLU A 21 -21.96 8.23 3.56
N ASP A 22 -21.49 9.38 3.10
CA ASP A 22 -21.67 9.83 1.71
C ASP A 22 -20.96 8.92 0.68
N MET A 23 -19.99 8.13 1.13
CA MET A 23 -19.21 7.18 0.31
C MET A 23 -19.84 5.78 0.26
N ASN A 24 -21.17 5.67 0.33
CA ASN A 24 -21.93 4.40 0.37
C ASN A 24 -21.48 3.35 -0.66
N ALA A 25 -21.04 3.78 -1.86
CA ALA A 25 -20.58 2.87 -2.90
C ALA A 25 -19.39 1.99 -2.47
N ILE A 26 -18.54 2.49 -1.56
CA ILE A 26 -17.34 1.84 -1.07
C ILE A 26 -17.42 1.36 0.39
N ARG A 27 -18.54 1.61 1.08
CA ARG A 27 -18.84 1.11 2.45
C ARG A 27 -19.25 -0.38 2.47
N LYS A 28 -18.42 -1.24 1.89
CA LYS A 28 -18.65 -2.69 1.79
C LYS A 28 -17.34 -3.41 1.50
N ASP A 29 -17.35 -4.73 1.60
CA ASP A 29 -16.18 -5.55 1.30
C ASP A 29 -15.82 -5.51 -0.19
N PHE A 30 -14.52 -5.38 -0.45
CA PHE A 30 -13.94 -5.54 -1.77
C PHE A 30 -12.86 -6.63 -1.73
N THR A 31 -13.07 -7.65 -2.54
CA THR A 31 -12.22 -8.83 -2.67
C THR A 31 -11.79 -9.01 -4.13
N PRO A 32 -10.78 -9.85 -4.41
CA PRO A 32 -10.36 -10.14 -5.78
C PRO A 32 -11.50 -10.60 -6.70
N LYS A 33 -12.51 -11.30 -6.14
CA LYS A 33 -13.67 -11.79 -6.90
C LYS A 33 -14.49 -10.66 -7.54
N ASN A 34 -14.50 -9.48 -6.92
CA ASN A 34 -15.23 -8.31 -7.43
C ASN A 34 -14.65 -7.78 -8.76
N LEU A 35 -13.40 -8.13 -9.09
CA LEU A 35 -12.70 -7.62 -10.27
C LEU A 35 -12.63 -8.63 -11.42
N ILE A 36 -12.83 -9.94 -11.16
CA ILE A 36 -12.61 -11.01 -12.15
C ILE A 36 -13.37 -10.76 -13.45
N ARG A 37 -14.66 -10.40 -13.35
CA ARG A 37 -15.49 -10.14 -14.53
C ARG A 37 -14.93 -8.98 -15.37
N THR A 38 -14.71 -7.84 -14.72
CA THR A 38 -14.18 -6.63 -15.37
C THR A 38 -12.81 -6.88 -16.00
N TYR A 39 -11.93 -7.62 -15.32
CA TYR A 39 -10.60 -7.93 -15.82
C TYR A 39 -10.64 -8.84 -17.05
N ASN A 40 -11.56 -9.80 -17.08
CA ASN A 40 -11.76 -10.64 -18.25
C ASN A 40 -12.27 -9.84 -19.46
N GLU A 41 -13.25 -8.96 -19.24
CA GLU A 41 -13.82 -8.09 -20.28
C GLU A 41 -12.79 -7.10 -20.84
N LEU A 42 -11.89 -6.58 -20.00
CA LEU A 42 -10.85 -5.62 -20.38
C LEU A 42 -9.49 -6.26 -20.73
N HIS A 43 -9.38 -7.59 -20.69
CA HIS A 43 -8.12 -8.32 -20.87
C HIS A 43 -6.98 -7.86 -19.92
N ILE A 44 -7.33 -7.49 -18.69
CA ILE A 44 -6.39 -7.24 -17.59
C ILE A 44 -6.00 -8.60 -16.99
N THR A 45 -4.70 -8.89 -16.97
CA THR A 45 -4.17 -10.20 -16.58
C THR A 45 -3.77 -10.27 -15.11
N GLY A 46 -3.92 -9.17 -14.37
CA GLY A 46 -3.67 -9.09 -12.95
C GLY A 46 -3.51 -7.67 -12.44
N CYS A 47 -3.26 -7.53 -11.15
CA CYS A 47 -3.09 -6.25 -10.49
C CYS A 47 -1.99 -6.25 -9.42
N VAL A 48 -1.65 -5.04 -8.97
CA VAL A 48 -0.88 -4.80 -7.75
C VAL A 48 -1.84 -4.31 -6.67
N ALA A 49 -1.91 -5.02 -5.55
CA ALA A 49 -2.71 -4.62 -4.40
C ALA A 49 -1.92 -3.64 -3.54
N VAL A 50 -2.48 -2.48 -3.23
CA VAL A 50 -1.83 -1.42 -2.46
C VAL A 50 -2.50 -1.30 -1.10
N GLN A 51 -1.73 -1.12 -0.04
CA GLN A 51 -2.23 -0.98 1.33
C GLN A 51 -3.37 0.05 1.44
N ALA A 52 -4.47 -0.28 2.12
CA ALA A 52 -5.56 0.65 2.45
C ALA A 52 -5.48 1.12 3.92
N ASN A 53 -4.74 0.40 4.77
CA ASN A 53 -4.54 0.70 6.18
C ASN A 53 -3.04 0.75 6.55
N GLN A 54 -2.64 1.65 7.45
CA GLN A 54 -1.25 1.87 7.86
C GLN A 54 -0.82 0.90 8.98
N SER A 55 -0.81 -0.40 8.68
CA SER A 55 -0.45 -1.46 9.63
C SER A 55 0.27 -2.62 8.94
N GLU A 56 0.98 -3.45 9.70
CA GLU A 56 1.59 -4.67 9.17
C GLU A 56 0.55 -5.81 9.03
N GLU A 57 -0.56 -5.73 9.76
CA GLU A 57 -1.73 -6.57 9.59
C GLU A 57 -2.30 -6.47 8.17
N GLU A 58 -2.27 -5.26 7.58
CA GLU A 58 -2.65 -5.03 6.18
C GLU A 58 -1.75 -5.83 5.21
N ASN A 59 -0.44 -5.94 5.48
CA ASN A 59 0.46 -6.74 4.65
C ASN A 59 0.05 -8.21 4.67
N ASN A 60 -0.22 -8.74 5.87
CA ASN A 60 -0.66 -10.13 6.05
C ASN A 60 -1.98 -10.39 5.33
N PHE A 61 -2.93 -9.45 5.44
CA PHE A 61 -4.20 -9.52 4.73
C PHE A 61 -4.01 -9.57 3.21
N LEU A 62 -3.27 -8.64 2.63
CA LEU A 62 -3.02 -8.60 1.18
C LEU A 62 -2.24 -9.82 0.70
N LEU A 63 -1.27 -10.31 1.48
CA LEU A 63 -0.54 -11.56 1.18
C LEU A 63 -1.49 -12.76 1.14
N SER A 64 -2.39 -12.87 2.13
CA SER A 64 -3.38 -13.95 2.17
C SER A 64 -4.32 -13.91 0.95
N LEU A 65 -4.71 -12.71 0.48
CA LEU A 65 -5.49 -12.56 -0.75
C LEU A 65 -4.68 -12.97 -1.99
N ALA A 66 -3.39 -12.64 -2.03
CA ALA A 66 -2.51 -12.98 -3.14
C ALA A 66 -2.21 -14.48 -3.22
N GLU A 67 -2.24 -15.20 -2.10
CA GLU A 67 -2.17 -16.67 -2.07
C GLU A 67 -3.47 -17.31 -2.58
N GLN A 68 -4.61 -16.67 -2.33
CA GLN A 68 -5.93 -17.17 -2.75
C GLN A 68 -6.33 -16.76 -4.17
N SER A 69 -5.63 -15.79 -4.77
CA SER A 69 -6.01 -15.23 -6.07
C SER A 69 -4.82 -14.90 -6.96
N GLU A 70 -4.72 -15.63 -8.06
CA GLU A 70 -3.67 -15.45 -9.06
C GLU A 70 -3.71 -14.09 -9.78
N ILE A 71 -4.81 -13.32 -9.68
CA ILE A 71 -4.84 -11.99 -10.28
C ILE A 71 -3.88 -11.04 -9.57
N ILE A 72 -3.55 -11.25 -8.30
CA ILE A 72 -2.63 -10.37 -7.57
C ILE A 72 -1.19 -10.77 -7.90
N LYS A 73 -0.52 -9.92 -8.69
CA LYS A 73 0.85 -10.15 -9.16
C LYS A 73 1.90 -9.52 -8.24
N GLY A 74 1.51 -8.55 -7.42
CA GLY A 74 2.36 -7.94 -6.41
C GLY A 74 1.56 -7.15 -5.39
N ILE A 75 2.23 -6.76 -4.31
CA ILE A 75 1.66 -5.96 -3.23
C ILE A 75 2.58 -4.78 -2.92
N VAL A 76 2.00 -3.61 -2.68
CA VAL A 76 2.64 -2.47 -2.03
C VAL A 76 2.13 -2.40 -0.59
N GLY A 77 2.99 -2.78 0.34
CA GLY A 77 2.65 -2.90 1.75
C GLY A 77 2.86 -1.61 2.55
N TRP A 78 2.73 -1.73 3.86
CA TRP A 78 3.04 -0.69 4.83
C TRP A 78 4.04 -1.18 5.88
N VAL A 79 5.02 -0.34 6.22
CA VAL A 79 5.93 -0.54 7.36
C VAL A 79 6.28 0.83 7.91
N ASP A 80 6.49 0.95 9.23
CA ASP A 80 6.94 2.21 9.83
C ASP A 80 8.38 2.51 9.41
N LEU A 81 8.51 3.40 8.42
CA LEU A 81 9.80 3.82 7.86
C LEU A 81 10.66 4.65 8.83
N ARG A 82 10.12 5.07 9.99
CA ARG A 82 10.89 5.75 11.04
C ARG A 82 11.33 4.80 12.15
N HIS A 83 10.87 3.55 12.12
CA HIS A 83 11.11 2.62 13.21
C HIS A 83 12.60 2.26 13.31
N LYS A 84 13.14 2.29 14.53
CA LYS A 84 14.56 1.97 14.81
C LYS A 84 15.00 0.59 14.31
N ASN A 85 14.06 -0.37 14.27
CA ASN A 85 14.32 -1.74 13.81
C ASN A 85 13.89 -1.96 12.34
N LEU A 86 13.75 -0.91 11.54
CA LEU A 86 13.27 -1.02 10.16
C LEU A 86 14.05 -2.04 9.32
N ASP A 87 15.38 -2.11 9.46
CA ASP A 87 16.19 -3.09 8.70
C ASP A 87 15.78 -4.54 9.00
N GLU A 88 15.52 -4.86 10.27
CA GLU A 88 15.05 -6.19 10.68
C GLU A 88 13.65 -6.48 10.15
N ARG A 89 12.76 -5.47 10.16
CA ARG A 89 11.40 -5.60 9.59
C ARG A 89 11.46 -5.83 8.08
N LEU A 90 12.25 -5.06 7.35
CA LEU A 90 12.43 -5.24 5.90
C LEU A 90 13.07 -6.59 5.57
N LYS A 91 14.02 -7.06 6.39
CA LYS A 91 14.61 -8.39 6.27
C LYS A 91 13.55 -9.48 6.43
N TYR A 92 12.69 -9.38 7.45
CA TYR A 92 11.56 -10.29 7.62
C TYR A 92 10.66 -10.31 6.38
N TRP A 93 10.23 -9.13 5.91
CA TRP A 93 9.34 -9.00 4.76
C TRP A 93 9.98 -9.44 3.41
N SER A 94 11.32 -9.43 3.29
CA SER A 94 12.04 -9.89 2.09
C SER A 94 11.89 -11.38 1.75
N SER A 95 11.40 -12.17 2.71
CA SER A 95 11.00 -13.56 2.49
C SER A 95 9.73 -13.67 1.63
N PHE A 96 8.86 -12.66 1.64
CA PHE A 96 7.57 -12.65 0.93
C PHE A 96 7.70 -12.02 -0.45
N LYS A 97 7.93 -12.85 -1.47
CA LYS A 97 8.25 -12.39 -2.83
C LYS A 97 7.16 -11.58 -3.53
N LYS A 98 5.92 -11.60 -3.04
CA LYS A 98 4.81 -10.80 -3.57
C LYS A 98 4.89 -9.34 -3.12
N ILE A 99 5.59 -9.00 -2.03
CA ILE A 99 5.82 -7.61 -1.64
C ILE A 99 6.84 -7.00 -2.62
N LYS A 100 6.45 -5.90 -3.27
CA LYS A 100 7.26 -5.20 -4.29
C LYS A 100 7.66 -3.79 -3.87
N GLY A 101 6.91 -3.19 -2.95
CA GLY A 101 7.15 -1.83 -2.51
C GLY A 101 6.41 -1.50 -1.22
N TRP A 102 6.58 -0.26 -0.81
CA TRP A 102 6.03 0.29 0.42
C TRP A 102 5.38 1.65 0.16
N ARG A 103 4.32 1.95 0.89
CA ARG A 103 3.63 3.25 0.82
C ARG A 103 3.40 3.80 2.22
N HIS A 104 3.51 5.11 2.37
CA HIS A 104 3.01 5.85 3.53
C HIS A 104 1.97 6.86 3.06
N VAL A 105 0.93 7.10 3.85
CA VAL A 105 -0.15 8.05 3.50
C VAL A 105 0.32 9.49 3.79
N LEU A 106 1.32 9.97 3.04
CA LEU A 106 1.94 11.30 3.25
C LEU A 106 0.96 12.47 3.08
N GLN A 107 -0.13 12.28 2.35
CA GLN A 107 -1.22 13.27 2.23
C GLN A 107 -1.87 13.63 3.58
N ALA A 108 -1.77 12.76 4.59
CA ALA A 108 -2.25 13.03 5.94
C ALA A 108 -1.20 13.67 6.86
N GLU A 109 0.03 13.84 6.37
CA GLU A 109 1.19 14.31 7.14
C GLU A 109 1.54 15.77 6.82
N ASN A 110 2.30 16.41 7.72
CA ASN A 110 2.79 17.77 7.54
C ASN A 110 4.20 17.83 6.92
N ALA A 111 4.63 19.02 6.51
CA ALA A 111 5.96 19.23 5.92
C ALA A 111 7.13 18.81 6.83
N GLY A 112 6.95 18.89 8.16
CA GLY A 112 7.95 18.43 9.13
C GLY A 112 8.16 16.92 9.09
N PHE A 113 7.08 16.15 8.89
CA PHE A 113 7.17 14.71 8.69
C PHE A 113 7.89 14.35 7.39
N ILE A 114 7.50 15.01 6.28
CA ILE A 114 8.06 14.76 4.95
C ILE A 114 9.60 14.95 4.95
N LEU A 115 10.07 15.97 5.67
CA LEU A 115 11.50 16.32 5.76
C LEU A 115 12.23 15.63 6.92
N ASP A 116 11.56 14.73 7.66
CA ASP A 116 12.16 14.03 8.79
C ASP A 116 13.32 13.13 8.32
N LYS A 117 14.47 13.26 8.98
CA LYS A 117 15.69 12.53 8.59
C LYS A 117 15.52 11.02 8.77
N ASN A 118 14.77 10.57 9.78
CA ASN A 118 14.57 9.13 10.00
C ASN A 118 13.68 8.56 8.90
N PHE A 119 12.62 9.26 8.54
CA PHE A 119 11.75 8.88 7.43
C PHE A 119 12.51 8.81 6.09
N ILE A 120 13.29 9.84 5.76
CA ILE A 120 14.13 9.87 4.54
C ILE A 120 15.14 8.71 4.54
N ASN A 121 15.79 8.45 5.68
CA ASN A 121 16.74 7.34 5.80
C ASN A 121 16.03 5.98 5.67
N GLY A 122 14.80 5.86 6.17
CA GLY A 122 13.97 4.68 5.99
C GLY A 122 13.64 4.41 4.53
N ILE A 123 13.22 5.43 3.77
CA ILE A 123 13.01 5.32 2.32
C ILE A 123 14.30 4.89 1.61
N LYS A 124 15.44 5.50 1.95
CA LYS A 124 16.75 5.11 1.37
C LYS A 124 17.10 3.65 1.65
N LEU A 125 16.74 3.13 2.82
CA LEU A 125 17.00 1.75 3.20
C LEU A 125 16.25 0.75 2.32
N LEU A 126 15.09 1.12 1.76
CA LEU A 126 14.32 0.27 0.84
C LEU A 126 15.16 -0.20 -0.36
N LYS A 127 16.09 0.64 -0.83
CA LYS A 127 17.02 0.33 -1.92
C LYS A 127 17.89 -0.91 -1.62
N LYS A 128 18.29 -1.12 -0.36
CA LYS A 128 19.08 -2.31 0.06
C LYS A 128 18.35 -3.61 -0.27
N TYR A 129 17.02 -3.59 -0.23
CA TYR A 129 16.17 -4.76 -0.48
C TYR A 129 15.55 -4.77 -1.87
N GLY A 130 15.83 -3.76 -2.71
CA GLY A 130 15.28 -3.64 -4.06
C GLY A 130 13.79 -3.28 -4.09
N TYR A 131 13.26 -2.66 -3.03
CA TYR A 131 11.86 -2.24 -2.97
C TYR A 131 11.63 -0.86 -3.58
N THR A 132 10.44 -0.65 -4.14
CA THR A 132 9.93 0.67 -4.53
C THR A 132 9.32 1.41 -3.33
N TYR A 133 9.10 2.70 -3.51
CA TYR A 133 8.31 3.54 -2.62
C TYR A 133 7.24 4.29 -3.43
N ASP A 134 5.98 4.14 -3.04
CA ASP A 134 4.85 4.81 -3.69
C ASP A 134 4.59 6.15 -2.99
N LEU A 135 4.63 7.24 -3.76
CA LEU A 135 4.44 8.60 -3.25
C LEU A 135 2.96 9.00 -3.29
N LEU A 136 2.30 9.04 -2.13
CA LEU A 136 0.92 9.49 -1.98
C LEU A 136 0.86 10.85 -1.28
N CYS A 137 0.70 11.92 -2.06
CA CYS A 137 0.67 13.30 -1.55
C CYS A 137 -0.34 14.16 -2.32
N TYR A 138 -0.74 15.28 -1.72
CA TYR A 138 -1.45 16.33 -2.42
C TYR A 138 -0.50 17.17 -3.28
N HIS A 139 -1.07 17.86 -4.27
CA HIS A 139 -0.30 18.68 -5.22
C HIS A 139 0.47 19.82 -4.54
N ASP A 140 -0.07 20.40 -3.47
CA ASP A 140 0.53 21.47 -2.67
C ASP A 140 1.66 20.98 -1.75
N GLN A 141 1.76 19.67 -1.51
CA GLN A 141 2.86 19.06 -0.78
C GLN A 141 4.10 18.82 -1.65
N LEU A 142 3.97 18.79 -2.99
CA LEU A 142 5.07 18.54 -3.92
C LEU A 142 6.30 19.46 -3.73
N PRO A 143 6.16 20.78 -3.51
CA PRO A 143 7.31 21.65 -3.24
C PRO A 143 8.10 21.30 -1.98
N HIS A 144 7.49 20.60 -1.02
CA HIS A 144 8.18 20.11 0.17
C HIS A 144 8.93 18.80 -0.09
N ILE A 145 8.48 18.00 -1.07
CA ILE A 145 9.04 16.70 -1.41
C ILE A 145 10.21 16.80 -2.39
N ILE A 146 10.15 17.73 -3.35
CA ILE A 146 11.14 17.88 -4.43
C ILE A 146 12.32 18.79 -4.00
N LYS A 147 12.71 18.73 -2.73
CA LYS A 147 13.83 19.54 -2.20
C LYS A 147 15.20 18.90 -2.41
#